data_AF-G5NKM1-F1
#
_entry.id   AF-G5NKM1-F1
#
_cell.length_a   1.000
_cell.length_b   1.000
_cell.length_c   1.000
_cell.angle_alpha   90.00
_cell.angle_beta   90.00
_cell.angle_gamma   90.00
#
_symmetry.space_group_name_H-M   'P 1'
#
loop_
_entity.id
_entity.type
_entity.pdbx_description
1 polymer ?
#
loop_
_entity_poly.entity_id
_entity_poly.type
_entity_poly.pdbx_seq_one_letter_code
_entity_poly.pdbx_strand_id
1 'polypeptide(L)' 'MTVLGARPDWVVDQVFDLFVNLDATDEQLDFPIIYASALNGIAGLDHEDMAEDMTPLYQAIIDHVPAP' A
#
# COMPACT_ATOMS: atom_id res chain seq x y z
N MET A 1 -10.16 -8.05 -7.94
CA MET A 1 -9.31 -9.22 -8.29
C MET A 1 -8.79 -9.85 -7.01
N THR A 2 -9.52 -10.80 -6.42
CA THR A 2 -9.14 -11.48 -5.19
C THR A 2 -8.32 -12.73 -5.51
N VAL A 3 -7.00 -12.63 -5.43
CA VAL A 3 -6.12 -13.81 -5.35
C VAL A 3 -6.59 -14.64 -4.15
N LEU A 4 -7.07 -15.87 -4.39
CA LEU A 4 -7.62 -16.78 -3.39
C LEU A 4 -6.62 -16.97 -2.23
N GLY A 5 -6.81 -16.23 -1.14
CA GLY A 5 -5.96 -16.27 0.05
C GLY A 5 -5.28 -14.95 0.44
N ALA A 6 -5.35 -13.90 -0.39
CA ALA A 6 -4.86 -12.58 0.01
C ALA A 6 -5.82 -11.96 1.03
N ARG A 7 -5.29 -11.57 2.19
CA ARG A 7 -6.00 -10.84 3.26
C ARG A 7 -5.41 -9.44 3.39
N PRO A 8 -5.67 -8.53 2.43
CA PRO A 8 -5.08 -7.20 2.41
C PRO A 8 -5.31 -6.47 3.73
N ASP A 9 -6.53 -6.45 4.27
CA ASP A 9 -6.88 -5.76 5.51
C ASP A 9 -6.10 -6.30 6.72
N TRP A 10 -6.04 -7.64 6.86
CA TRP A 10 -5.31 -8.28 7.96
C TRP A 10 -3.81 -7.96 7.91
N VAL A 11 -3.22 -7.89 6.71
CA VAL A 11 -1.80 -7.54 6.57
C VAL A 11 -1.57 -6.07 6.93
N VAL A 12 -2.49 -5.18 6.55
CA VAL A 12 -2.44 -3.76 6.94
C VAL A 12 -2.45 -3.61 8.46
N ASP A 13 -3.36 -4.31 9.15
CA ASP A 13 -3.43 -4.29 10.62
C ASP A 13 -2.12 -4.78 11.26
N GLN A 14 -1.51 -5.84 10.73
CA GLN A 14 -0.23 -6.34 11.24
C GLN A 14 0.95 -5.38 11.02
N VAL A 15 0.97 -4.66 9.89
CA VAL A 15 1.97 -3.63 9.63
C VAL A 15 1.77 -2.44 10.56
N PHE A 16 0.52 -2.06 10.82
CA PHE A 16 0.19 -1.01 11.79
C PHE A 16 0.63 -1.38 13.21
N ASP A 17 0.27 -2.59 13.68
CA ASP A 17 0.70 -3.11 14.98
C ASP A 17 2.23 -3.14 15.12
N LEU A 18 2.95 -3.49 14.05
CA LEU A 18 4.42 -3.47 14.04
C LEU A 18 4.94 -2.05 14.27
N PHE A 19 4.41 -1.05 13.57
CA PHE A 19 4.83 0.34 13.73
C PHE A 19 4.48 0.91 15.11
N VAL A 20 3.31 0.57 15.66
CA VAL A 20 2.94 0.95 17.04
C VAL A 20 3.92 0.37 18.05
N ASN A 21 4.33 -0.91 17.88
CA ASN A 21 5.33 -1.53 18.76
C ASN A 21 6.73 -0.91 18.64
N LEU A 22 7.01 -0.20 17.54
CA LEU A 22 8.27 0.52 17.29
C LEU A 22 8.24 1.96 17.80
N ASP A 23 7.21 2.38 18.55
CA ASP A 23 6.98 3.78 18.98
C ASP A 23 6.95 4.75 17.77
N ALA A 24 6.37 4.31 16.64
CA ALA A 24 6.17 5.18 15.49
C ALA A 24 5.26 6.37 15.87
N THR A 25 5.63 7.55 15.40
CA THR A 25 4.83 8.78 15.56
C THR A 25 3.58 8.73 14.67
N ASP A 26 2.51 9.45 15.02
CA ASP A 26 1.26 9.48 14.25
C ASP A 26 1.48 9.83 12.76
N GLU A 27 2.46 10.70 12.46
CA GLU A 27 2.84 11.05 11.08
C GLU A 27 3.46 9.88 10.30
N GLN A 28 4.11 8.93 10.99
CA GLN A 28 4.67 7.72 10.39
C GLN A 28 3.62 6.61 10.26
N LEU A 29 2.54 6.67 11.04
CA LEU A 29 1.40 5.75 10.95
C LEU A 29 0.50 6.08 9.75
N ASP A 30 0.57 7.30 9.22
CA ASP A 30 -0.18 7.76 8.03
C ASP A 30 0.58 7.43 6.72
N PHE A 31 0.95 6.16 6.54
CA PHE A 31 1.64 5.70 5.34
C PHE A 31 0.66 5.44 4.18
N PRO A 32 1.01 5.82 2.93
CA PRO A 32 0.19 5.50 1.77
C PRO A 32 0.19 3.99 1.52
N ILE A 33 -1.00 3.40 1.43
CA ILE A 33 -1.18 2.00 1.11
C ILE A 33 -1.50 1.88 -0.38
N ILE A 34 -0.65 1.16 -1.12
CA ILE A 34 -0.88 0.84 -2.53
C ILE A 34 -1.01 -0.67 -2.68
N TYR A 35 -2.14 -1.10 -3.21
CA TYR A 35 -2.38 -2.48 -3.59
C TYR A 35 -1.83 -2.70 -4.99
N ALA A 36 -0.99 -3.72 -5.17
CA ALA A 36 -0.42 -4.04 -6.46
C ALA A 36 -0.52 -5.54 -6.74
N SER A 37 -0.77 -5.88 -8.00
CA SER A 37 -0.71 -7.24 -8.50
C SER A 37 0.39 -7.38 -9.54
N ALA A 38 1.52 -7.97 -9.14
CA ALA A 38 2.64 -8.25 -10.02
C ALA A 38 2.30 -9.22 -11.17
N LEU A 39 1.27 -10.07 -11.00
CA LEU A 39 0.85 -11.01 -12.03
C LEU A 39 0.14 -10.29 -13.19
N ASN A 40 -0.71 -9.32 -12.86
CA ASN A 40 -1.48 -8.57 -13.85
C ASN A 40 -0.82 -7.23 -14.24
N GLY A 41 0.24 -6.82 -13.56
CA GLY A 41 0.93 -5.56 -13.81
C GLY A 41 0.09 -4.34 -13.47
N ILE A 42 -0.76 -4.46 -12.45
CA ILE A 42 -1.72 -3.42 -12.05
C ILE A 42 -1.46 -2.94 -10.63
N ALA A 43 -1.73 -1.67 -10.36
CA ALA A 43 -1.67 -1.08 -9.04
C ALA A 43 -2.88 -0.17 -8.79
N GLY A 44 -3.24 0.06 -7.53
CA GLY A 44 -4.35 0.92 -7.14
C GLY A 44 -4.30 1.30 -5.67
N LEU A 45 -5.04 2.33 -5.31
CA LEU A 45 -5.23 2.75 -3.92
C LEU A 45 -6.21 1.83 -3.19
N ASP A 46 -7.06 1.12 -3.94
CA ASP A 46 -7.97 0.12 -3.42
C ASP A 46 -7.79 -1.20 -4.20
N HIS A 47 -7.89 -2.32 -3.50
CA HIS A 47 -7.91 -3.65 -4.07
C HIS A 47 -9.19 -3.94 -4.89
N GLU A 48 -10.27 -3.21 -4.64
CA GLU A 48 -11.50 -3.23 -5.46
C GLU A 48 -11.42 -2.30 -6.67
N ASP A 49 -10.70 -1.17 -6.54
CA ASP A 49 -10.50 -0.16 -7.59
C ASP A 49 -9.02 -0.07 -8.01
N MET A 50 -8.57 -1.12 -8.69
CA MET A 50 -7.21 -1.17 -9.25
C MET A 50 -7.18 -0.56 -10.65
N ALA A 51 -6.18 0.29 -10.91
CA ALA A 51 -5.92 0.81 -12.24
C ALA A 51 -5.43 -0.31 -13.17
N GLU A 52 -5.50 -0.10 -14.47
CA GLU A 52 -5.01 -1.07 -15.47
C GLU A 52 -3.48 -1.05 -15.63
N ASP A 53 -2.78 -0.19 -14.88
CA ASP A 53 -1.35 0.01 -14.97
C ASP A 53 -0.68 0.22 -13.59
N MET A 54 0.65 0.28 -13.60
CA MET A 54 1.46 0.55 -12.40
C MET A 54 1.61 2.06 -12.12
N THR A 55 0.90 2.93 -12.86
CA THR A 55 0.98 4.38 -12.72
C THR A 55 0.70 4.86 -11.29
N PRO A 56 -0.30 4.31 -10.56
CA PRO A 56 -0.56 4.70 -9.17
C PRO A 56 0.60 4.43 -8.23
N LEU A 57 1.36 3.36 -8.45
CA LEU A 57 2.55 3.04 -7.65
C LEU A 57 3.65 4.08 -7.86
N TYR A 58 3.94 4.43 -9.11
CA TYR A 58 4.96 5.43 -9.42
C TYR A 58 4.56 6.82 -8.92
N GLN A 59 3.30 7.19 -9.07
CA GLN A 59 2.78 8.47 -8.59
C GLN A 59 2.87 8.56 -7.06
N ALA A 60 2.48 7.51 -6.34
CA ALA A 60 2.58 7.47 -4.89
C ALA A 60 4.03 7.64 -4.40
N ILE A 61 5.00 7.03 -5.08
CA ILE A 61 6.43 7.21 -4.78
C ILE A 61 6.85 8.66 -4.99
N ILE A 62 6.47 9.28 -6.11
CA ILE A 62 6.81 10.69 -6.41
C ILE A 62 6.22 11.63 -5.36
N ASP A 63 4.98 11.37 -4.93
CA ASP A 63 4.25 12.27 -4.03
C ASP A 63 4.73 12.15 -2.57
N HIS A 64 5.13 10.96 -2.13
CA HIS A 64 5.47 10.69 -0.73
C HIS A 64 6.97 10.54 -0.45
N VAL A 65 7.81 10.36 -1.47
CA VAL A 65 9.27 10.33 -1.29
C VAL A 65 9.82 11.74 -1.52
N PRO A 66 10.26 12.45 -0.47
CA PRO A 66 10.88 13.76 -0.64
C PRO A 66 12.17 13.64 -1.45
N ALA A 67 12.43 14.65 -2.28
CA ALA A 67 13.69 14.74 -2.99
C ALA A 67 14.88 14.84 -2.00
N PRO A 68 15.99 14.14 -2.27
CA PRO A 68 17.17 14.13 -1.39
C PRO A 68 17.93 15.46 -1.37
#